data_AF-A0A918CMZ3-F1
#
_entry.id   AF-A0A918CMZ3-F1
#
_cell.length_a   1.000
_cell.length_b   1.000
_cell.length_c   1.000
_cell.angle_alpha   90.00
_cell.angle_beta   90.00
_cell.angle_gamma   90.00
#
_symmetry.space_group_name_H-M   'P 1'
#
loop_
_entity.id
_entity.type
_entity.pdbx_description
1 polymer ?
#
loop_
_entity_poly.entity_id
_entity_poly.type
_entity_poly.pdbx_seq_one_letter_code
_entity_poly.pdbx_strand_id
1 'polypeptide(L)'
;MVLPLVWTVLPHQGNSSAAARIVLVSRLLRVLPAKRWAALLADREFVGKEWCVYLRWKGIKRCLRIKETTRIDDQLARDTFTDLHPGEVRALFERTWVYGSWMQVVVTLSPAGERVIVASDLSVLDILFAYRKRWAVECTFAALKARGLGLEQTHMTAPDRLSRLFGLLCMVLAWMVRVGDDAQTTTLPPLDNRGRRFTSTARLGWKLLSQAVRGSLDTFWTYLELFKTSFPAPSAGKLRSISC
;
A
#
# COMPACT_ATOMS: atom_id res chain seq x y z
N MET A 1 -0.15 -0.81 8.02
CA MET A 1 -1.39 -0.56 7.24
C MET A 1 -1.23 0.77 6.51
N VAL A 2 -2.04 1.06 5.50
CA VAL A 2 -2.05 2.38 4.84
C VAL A 2 -3.42 3.02 4.98
N LEU A 3 -3.50 4.34 4.84
CA LEU A 3 -4.76 5.08 4.88
C LEU A 3 -5.06 5.63 3.49
N PRO A 4 -6.22 5.32 2.89
CA PRO A 4 -6.61 5.94 1.62
C PRO A 4 -6.85 7.44 1.82
N LEU A 5 -6.20 8.27 1.00
CA LEU A 5 -6.36 9.73 1.03
C LEU A 5 -7.23 10.24 -0.11
N VAL A 6 -7.14 9.59 -1.26
CA VAL A 6 -7.93 9.90 -2.45
C VAL A 6 -8.38 8.60 -3.11
N TRP A 7 -9.56 8.63 -3.75
CA TRP A 7 -10.11 7.52 -4.50
C TRP A 7 -10.98 8.01 -5.65
N THR A 8 -11.32 7.09 -6.54
CA THR A 8 -12.29 7.30 -7.63
C THR A 8 -12.97 5.96 -7.89
N VAL A 9 -14.30 5.98 -7.98
CA VAL A 9 -15.09 4.81 -8.36
C VAL A 9 -15.06 4.71 -9.88
N LEU A 10 -14.61 3.59 -10.41
CA LEU A 10 -14.60 3.35 -11.85
C LEU A 10 -15.96 2.78 -12.30
N PRO A 11 -16.47 3.16 -13.49
CA PRO A 11 -17.76 2.68 -13.98
C PRO A 11 -17.71 1.25 -14.53
N HIS A 12 -16.54 0.61 -14.49
CA HIS A 12 -16.30 -0.72 -15.02
C HIS A 12 -15.43 -1.54 -14.05
N GLN A 13 -15.47 -2.86 -14.22
CA GLN A 13 -14.55 -3.77 -13.54
C GLN A 13 -13.18 -3.79 -14.22
N GLY A 14 -12.18 -4.36 -13.54
CA GLY A 14 -10.82 -4.50 -14.07
C GLY A 14 -9.92 -3.29 -13.83
N ASN A 15 -8.91 -3.15 -14.68
CA ASN A 15 -7.79 -2.23 -14.45
C ASN A 15 -8.11 -0.78 -14.82
N SER A 16 -7.59 0.15 -14.02
CA SER A 16 -7.60 1.58 -14.34
C SER A 16 -6.80 1.89 -15.62
N SER A 17 -7.23 2.91 -16.37
CA SER A 17 -6.43 3.48 -17.46
C SER A 17 -5.31 4.38 -16.93
N ALA A 18 -4.30 4.66 -17.78
CA ALA A 18 -3.25 5.62 -17.43
C ALA A 18 -3.83 7.01 -17.11
N ALA A 19 -4.76 7.49 -17.95
CA ALA A 19 -5.47 8.75 -17.73
C ALA A 19 -6.19 8.79 -16.36
N ALA A 20 -6.91 7.73 -15.99
CA ALA A 20 -7.59 7.66 -14.69
C ALA A 20 -6.60 7.77 -13.51
N ARG A 21 -5.45 7.08 -13.60
CA ARG A 21 -4.37 7.17 -12.60
C ARG A 21 -3.77 8.58 -12.51
N ILE A 22 -3.53 9.20 -13.66
CA ILE A 22 -2.99 10.58 -13.76
C ILE A 22 -3.94 11.57 -13.08
N VAL A 23 -5.25 11.47 -13.36
CA VAL A 23 -6.26 12.33 -12.72
C VAL A 23 -6.27 12.12 -11.20
N LEU A 24 -6.26 10.88 -10.73
CA LEU A 24 -6.26 10.57 -9.30
C LEU A 24 -5.03 11.13 -8.58
N VAL A 25 -3.84 10.91 -9.13
CA VAL A 25 -2.59 11.45 -8.56
C VAL A 25 -2.54 12.97 -8.66
N SER A 26 -3.02 13.56 -9.75
CA SER A 26 -3.11 15.03 -9.89
C SER A 26 -3.98 15.64 -8.81
N ARG A 27 -5.09 15.00 -8.42
CA ARG A 27 -5.92 15.44 -7.30
C ARG A 27 -5.16 15.40 -5.98
N LEU A 28 -4.41 14.32 -5.70
CA LEU A 28 -3.61 14.24 -4.47
C LEU A 28 -2.49 15.28 -4.43
N LEU A 29 -1.85 15.57 -5.57
CA LEU A 29 -0.78 16.56 -5.65
C LEU A 29 -1.22 17.99 -5.29
N ARG A 30 -2.52 18.31 -5.39
CA ARG A 30 -3.06 19.62 -4.97
C ARG A 30 -2.97 19.85 -3.47
N VAL A 31 -2.98 18.76 -2.68
CA VAL A 31 -2.97 18.82 -1.20
C VAL A 31 -1.69 18.26 -0.61
N LEU A 32 -1.01 17.34 -1.31
CA LEU A 32 0.23 16.70 -0.88
C LEU A 32 1.27 16.75 -2.01
N PRO A 33 2.19 17.73 -2.00
CA PRO A 33 3.13 17.92 -3.10
C PRO A 33 4.13 16.76 -3.21
N ALA A 34 4.56 16.46 -4.44
CA ALA A 34 5.45 15.33 -4.77
C ALA A 34 6.74 15.27 -3.94
N LYS A 35 7.30 16.43 -3.55
CA LYS A 35 8.50 16.52 -2.70
C LYS A 35 8.36 15.86 -1.33
N ARG A 36 7.13 15.66 -0.85
CA ARG A 36 6.84 14.97 0.42
C ARG A 36 6.71 13.46 0.26
N TRP A 37 6.78 12.94 -0.97
CA TRP A 37 6.57 11.53 -1.26
C TRP A 37 7.93 10.84 -1.30
N ALA A 38 8.10 9.78 -0.52
CA ALA A 38 9.31 8.96 -0.59
C ALA A 38 9.39 8.22 -1.94
N ALA A 39 8.30 7.57 -2.34
CA ALA A 39 8.11 6.94 -3.63
C ALA A 39 6.63 6.59 -3.86
N LEU A 40 6.24 6.38 -5.11
CA LEU A 40 5.00 5.72 -5.50
C LEU A 40 5.27 4.23 -5.71
N LEU A 41 4.53 3.39 -4.98
CA LEU A 41 4.59 1.93 -5.10
C LEU A 41 3.40 1.43 -5.91
N ALA A 42 3.60 0.57 -6.90
CA ALA A 42 2.48 0.00 -7.66
C ALA A 42 2.76 -1.42 -8.19
N ASP A 43 1.70 -2.20 -8.36
CA ASP A 43 1.76 -3.56 -8.90
C ASP A 43 1.82 -3.57 -10.44
N ARG A 44 2.00 -4.76 -11.03
CA ARG A 44 2.13 -5.02 -12.48
C ARG A 44 0.91 -4.62 -13.33
N GLU A 45 -0.20 -4.29 -12.68
CA GLU A 45 -1.43 -3.78 -13.31
C GLU A 45 -1.41 -2.25 -13.49
N PHE A 46 -0.55 -1.55 -12.74
CA PHE A 46 -0.48 -0.08 -12.68
C PHE A 46 0.80 0.44 -13.34
N VAL A 47 1.07 -0.05 -14.55
CA VAL A 47 2.26 0.27 -15.36
C VAL A 47 1.88 0.83 -16.74
N GLY A 48 2.88 1.29 -17.49
CA GLY A 48 2.71 1.78 -18.87
C GLY A 48 3.50 3.05 -19.15
N LYS A 49 3.83 3.30 -20.43
CA LYS A 49 4.69 4.41 -20.86
C LYS A 49 4.18 5.77 -20.41
N GLU A 50 2.94 6.10 -20.76
CA GLU A 50 2.30 7.38 -20.42
C GLU A 50 2.31 7.65 -18.91
N TRP A 51 1.94 6.63 -18.13
CA TRP A 51 1.94 6.68 -16.67
C TRP A 51 3.34 6.92 -16.09
N CYS A 52 4.33 6.16 -16.55
CA CYS A 52 5.72 6.29 -16.09
C CYS A 52 6.31 7.65 -16.44
N VAL A 53 6.05 8.17 -17.65
CA VAL A 53 6.51 9.49 -18.10
C VAL A 53 5.86 10.60 -17.28
N TYR A 54 4.55 10.53 -17.01
CA TYR A 54 3.86 11.49 -16.15
C TYR A 54 4.47 11.58 -14.74
N LEU A 55 4.69 10.43 -14.10
CA LEU A 55 5.29 10.39 -12.76
C LEU A 55 6.70 10.98 -12.74
N ARG A 56 7.52 10.67 -13.75
CA ARG A 56 8.85 11.28 -13.93
C ARG A 56 8.75 12.79 -14.07
N TRP A 57 7.86 13.28 -14.93
CA TRP A 57 7.68 14.72 -15.16
C TRP A 57 7.23 15.46 -13.89
N LYS A 58 6.44 14.80 -13.03
CA LYS A 58 6.05 15.34 -11.71
C LYS A 58 7.13 15.20 -10.63
N GLY A 59 8.30 14.65 -10.95
CA GLY A 59 9.38 14.43 -9.97
C GLY A 59 9.05 13.38 -8.91
N ILE A 60 8.11 12.47 -9.19
CA ILE A 60 7.71 11.41 -8.27
C ILE A 60 8.62 10.20 -8.49
N LYS A 61 9.36 9.80 -7.46
CA LYS A 61 10.14 8.55 -7.48
C LYS A 61 9.19 7.35 -7.60
N ARG A 62 9.50 6.42 -8.48
CA ARG A 62 8.68 5.24 -8.77
C ARG A 62 9.31 3.98 -8.23
N CYS A 63 8.49 3.02 -7.79
CA CYS A 63 8.87 1.65 -7.49
C CYS A 63 7.73 0.73 -7.94
N LEU A 64 7.83 0.23 -9.17
CA LEU A 64 6.74 -0.43 -9.88
C LEU A 64 7.11 -1.88 -10.14
N ARG A 65 6.24 -2.82 -9.75
CA ARG A 65 6.37 -4.19 -10.25
C ARG A 65 5.98 -4.21 -11.71
N ILE A 66 6.81 -4.84 -12.52
CA ILE A 66 6.58 -4.96 -13.96
C ILE A 66 6.25 -6.40 -14.32
N LYS A 67 5.58 -6.58 -15.46
CA LYS A 67 5.24 -7.91 -15.96
C LYS A 67 6.50 -8.61 -16.46
N GLU A 68 6.53 -9.93 -16.32
CA GLU A 68 7.54 -10.81 -16.92
C GLU A 68 7.67 -10.65 -18.44
N THR A 69 6.58 -10.27 -19.11
CA THR A 69 6.52 -10.00 -20.54
C THR A 69 6.94 -8.57 -20.91
N THR A 70 7.35 -7.75 -19.95
CA THR A 70 7.88 -6.41 -20.23
C THR A 70 9.21 -6.55 -20.95
N ARG A 71 9.39 -5.84 -22.06
CA ARG A 71 10.70 -5.75 -22.72
C ARG A 71 11.63 -4.84 -21.92
N ILE A 72 12.81 -5.34 -21.64
CA ILE A 72 13.90 -4.69 -20.92
C ILE A 72 15.09 -4.81 -21.88
N ASP A 73 15.49 -3.68 -22.45
CA ASP A 73 16.33 -3.64 -23.66
C ASP A 73 15.70 -4.49 -24.78
N ASP A 74 16.39 -5.55 -25.23
CA ASP A 74 15.96 -6.41 -26.33
C ASP A 74 15.38 -7.76 -25.89
N GLN A 75 15.31 -8.03 -24.59
CA GLN A 75 14.82 -9.29 -24.04
C GLN A 75 13.56 -9.10 -23.18
N LEU A 76 12.83 -10.18 -22.90
CA LEU A 76 11.75 -10.13 -21.93
C LEU A 76 12.34 -10.19 -20.53
N ALA A 77 11.69 -9.51 -19.59
CA ALA A 77 12.12 -9.47 -18.19
C ALA A 77 12.23 -10.86 -17.54
N ARG A 78 11.43 -11.84 -18.01
CA ARG A 78 11.51 -13.25 -17.57
C ARG A 78 12.73 -14.01 -18.10
N ASP A 79 13.35 -13.55 -19.18
CA ASP A 79 14.52 -14.19 -19.76
C ASP A 79 15.79 -13.68 -19.05
N THR A 80 15.67 -12.62 -18.24
CA THR A 80 16.71 -12.16 -17.33
C THR A 80 16.77 -13.02 -16.07
N PHE A 81 17.98 -13.45 -15.66
CA PHE A 81 18.24 -14.23 -14.44
C PHE A 81 17.41 -15.53 -14.36
N THR A 82 17.54 -16.40 -15.37
CA THR A 82 16.83 -17.69 -15.43
C THR A 82 17.29 -18.69 -14.36
N ASP A 83 18.50 -18.53 -13.85
CA ASP A 83 19.17 -19.35 -12.83
C ASP A 83 18.96 -18.84 -11.39
N LEU A 84 18.00 -17.95 -11.18
CA LEU A 84 17.70 -17.38 -9.87
C LEU A 84 17.07 -18.44 -8.95
N HIS A 85 17.49 -18.49 -7.68
CA HIS A 85 16.89 -19.37 -6.67
C HIS A 85 15.95 -18.61 -5.72
N PRO A 86 14.96 -19.28 -5.08
CA PRO A 86 14.10 -18.65 -4.07
C PRO A 86 14.91 -17.98 -2.96
N GLY A 87 14.59 -16.72 -2.65
CA GLY A 87 15.30 -15.91 -1.66
C GLY A 87 16.53 -15.17 -2.20
N GLU A 88 17.00 -15.50 -3.42
CA GLU A 88 18.02 -14.70 -4.08
C GLU A 88 17.43 -13.38 -4.62
N VAL A 89 18.28 -12.36 -4.62
CA VAL A 89 17.98 -11.04 -5.17
C VAL A 89 19.10 -10.70 -6.14
N ARG A 90 18.74 -10.41 -7.39
CA ARG A 90 19.67 -9.93 -8.41
C ARG A 90 19.20 -8.60 -8.96
N ALA A 91 20.14 -7.72 -9.27
CA ALA A 91 19.88 -6.45 -9.90
C ALA A 91 20.58 -6.39 -11.25
N LEU A 92 19.98 -5.72 -12.22
CA LEU A 92 20.71 -5.31 -13.41
C LEU A 92 21.76 -4.27 -13.00
N PHE A 93 22.98 -4.44 -13.51
CA PHE A 93 24.10 -3.57 -13.15
C PHE A 93 23.85 -2.11 -13.59
N GLU A 94 23.38 -1.95 -14.84
CA GLU A 94 23.03 -0.65 -15.38
C GLU A 94 21.54 -0.37 -15.25
N ARG A 95 21.19 0.91 -15.25
CA ARG A 95 19.79 1.32 -15.37
C ARG A 95 19.28 0.89 -16.74
N THR A 96 18.05 0.42 -16.78
CA THR A 96 17.44 -0.07 -18.02
C THR A 96 16.26 0.78 -18.46
N TRP A 97 16.02 0.83 -19.76
CA TRP A 97 14.89 1.56 -20.33
C TRP A 97 13.60 0.78 -20.17
N VAL A 98 12.74 1.24 -19.26
CA VAL A 98 11.46 0.57 -18.94
C VAL A 98 10.33 1.59 -19.02
N TYR A 99 9.31 1.32 -19.84
CA TYR A 99 8.14 2.19 -20.00
C TYR A 99 8.50 3.66 -20.28
N GLY A 100 9.47 3.92 -21.16
CA GLY A 100 9.86 5.29 -21.54
C GLY A 100 10.75 5.98 -20.49
N SER A 101 11.50 5.22 -19.69
CA SER A 101 12.22 5.73 -18.53
C SER A 101 13.38 4.83 -18.11
N TRP A 102 14.60 5.38 -18.01
CA TRP A 102 15.73 4.73 -17.36
C TRP A 102 15.46 4.49 -15.86
N MET A 103 15.48 3.23 -15.41
CA MET A 103 15.18 2.82 -14.04
C MET A 103 16.10 1.66 -13.62
N GLN A 104 16.36 1.56 -12.31
CA GLN A 104 17.01 0.38 -11.73
C GLN A 104 16.02 -0.79 -11.72
N VAL A 105 16.48 -1.99 -12.08
CA VAL A 105 15.64 -3.19 -12.13
C VAL A 105 16.20 -4.26 -11.19
N VAL A 106 15.35 -4.74 -10.28
CA VAL A 106 15.67 -5.83 -9.36
C VAL A 106 14.71 -6.99 -9.59
N VAL A 107 15.26 -8.20 -9.57
CA VAL A 107 14.56 -9.46 -9.74
C VAL A 107 14.79 -10.32 -8.50
N THR A 108 13.71 -10.91 -7.99
CA THR A 108 13.75 -11.91 -6.91
C THR A 108 12.71 -12.99 -7.16
N LEU A 109 12.93 -14.19 -6.60
CA LEU A 109 11.93 -15.24 -6.53
C LEU A 109 11.37 -15.33 -5.12
N SER A 110 10.04 -15.31 -5.02
CA SER A 110 9.36 -15.59 -3.76
C SER A 110 9.65 -17.03 -3.30
N PRO A 111 9.43 -17.36 -2.01
CA PRO A 111 9.53 -18.73 -1.52
C PRO A 111 8.60 -19.71 -2.25
N ALA A 112 7.53 -19.21 -2.89
CA ALA A 112 6.60 -20.00 -3.70
C ALA A 112 7.03 -20.11 -5.19
N GLY A 113 8.22 -19.61 -5.55
CA GLY A 113 8.72 -19.61 -6.93
C GLY A 113 8.13 -18.53 -7.83
N GLU A 114 7.38 -17.57 -7.27
CA GLU A 114 6.82 -16.45 -8.06
C GLU A 114 7.90 -15.40 -8.31
N ARG A 115 8.10 -15.03 -9.58
CA ARG A 115 9.06 -13.98 -9.92
C ARG A 115 8.49 -12.58 -9.65
N VAL A 116 9.28 -11.79 -8.96
CA VAL A 116 8.98 -10.39 -8.64
C VAL A 116 10.05 -9.52 -9.28
N ILE A 117 9.64 -8.79 -10.32
CA ILE A 117 10.49 -7.88 -11.07
C ILE A 117 10.04 -6.46 -10.76
N VAL A 118 10.93 -5.63 -10.23
CA VAL A 118 10.63 -4.27 -9.80
C VAL A 118 11.53 -3.29 -10.52
N ALA A 119 10.94 -2.33 -11.23
CA ALA A 119 11.62 -1.21 -11.86
C ALA A 119 11.40 0.08 -11.04
N SER A 120 12.47 0.80 -10.74
CA SER A 120 12.45 1.86 -9.74
C SER A 120 13.45 3.00 -9.97
N ASP A 121 13.17 4.16 -9.40
CA ASP A 121 14.12 5.29 -9.28
C ASP A 121 14.95 5.23 -7.99
N LEU A 122 14.70 4.24 -7.13
CA LEU A 122 15.40 4.04 -5.85
C LEU A 122 16.73 3.30 -6.02
N SER A 123 17.56 3.31 -4.97
CA SER A 123 18.78 2.49 -4.92
C SER A 123 18.43 1.01 -4.87
N VAL A 124 19.30 0.13 -5.40
CA VAL A 124 19.07 -1.33 -5.43
C VAL A 124 18.71 -1.89 -4.04
N LEU A 125 19.38 -1.41 -2.99
CA LEU A 125 19.15 -1.81 -1.60
C LEU A 125 17.76 -1.41 -1.09
N ASP A 126 17.26 -0.25 -1.53
CA ASP A 126 15.96 0.28 -1.10
C ASP A 126 14.77 -0.30 -1.87
N ILE A 127 14.98 -0.80 -3.09
CA ILE A 127 13.88 -1.20 -4.01
C ILE A 127 12.98 -2.25 -3.38
N LEU A 128 13.52 -3.41 -3.00
CA LEU A 128 12.71 -4.49 -2.46
C LEU A 128 12.14 -4.13 -1.09
N PHE A 129 12.90 -3.41 -0.29
CA PHE A 129 12.45 -2.93 1.01
C PHE A 129 11.24 -1.99 0.89
N ALA A 130 11.31 -1.03 -0.03
CA ALA A 130 10.20 -0.12 -0.34
C ALA A 130 9.03 -0.91 -0.94
N TYR A 131 9.28 -1.78 -1.91
CA TYR A 131 8.23 -2.57 -2.57
C TYR A 131 7.48 -3.48 -1.59
N ARG A 132 8.15 -4.04 -0.57
CA ARG A 132 7.50 -4.82 0.49
C ARG A 132 6.42 -4.04 1.25
N LYS A 133 6.53 -2.70 1.33
CA LYS A 133 5.50 -1.87 1.96
C LYS A 133 4.18 -1.85 1.16
N ARG A 134 4.19 -2.20 -0.13
CA ARG A 134 2.98 -2.30 -0.98
C ARG A 134 1.95 -3.26 -0.37
N TRP A 135 2.38 -4.39 0.21
CA TRP A 135 1.48 -5.36 0.84
C TRP A 135 0.59 -4.76 1.94
N ALA A 136 0.97 -3.63 2.54
CA ALA A 136 0.13 -2.96 3.53
C ALA A 136 -1.23 -2.50 2.96
N VAL A 137 -1.35 -2.31 1.63
CA VAL A 137 -2.62 -2.04 0.95
C VAL A 137 -3.58 -3.21 1.07
N GLU A 138 -3.12 -4.46 0.96
CA GLU A 138 -3.98 -5.65 1.05
C GLU A 138 -4.60 -5.76 2.45
N CYS A 139 -3.81 -5.47 3.49
CA CYS A 139 -4.31 -5.41 4.86
C CYS A 139 -5.37 -4.30 5.05
N THR A 140 -5.22 -3.19 4.33
CA THR A 140 -6.18 -2.07 4.37
C THR A 140 -7.49 -2.47 3.71
N PHE A 141 -7.43 -3.08 2.52
CA PHE A 141 -8.62 -3.61 1.85
C PHE A 141 -9.30 -4.71 2.67
N ALA A 142 -8.54 -5.61 3.28
CA ALA A 142 -9.09 -6.64 4.16
C ALA A 142 -9.85 -6.02 5.36
N ALA A 143 -9.31 -4.96 5.96
CA ALA A 143 -9.96 -4.25 7.07
C ALA A 143 -11.23 -3.48 6.64
N LEU A 144 -11.29 -2.98 5.40
CA LEU A 144 -12.49 -2.30 4.87
C LEU A 144 -13.60 -3.28 4.46
N LYS A 145 -13.22 -4.45 3.94
CA LYS A 145 -14.15 -5.48 3.44
C LYS A 145 -14.67 -6.39 4.57
N ALA A 146 -15.03 -7.63 4.23
CA ALA A 146 -15.67 -8.60 5.12
C ALA A 146 -14.90 -8.90 6.42
N ARG A 147 -13.56 -8.76 6.46
CA ARG A 147 -12.77 -9.06 7.68
C ARG A 147 -12.74 -7.90 8.69
N GLY A 148 -13.42 -6.80 8.41
CA GLY A 148 -13.52 -5.64 9.30
C GLY A 148 -14.84 -4.89 9.12
N LEU A 149 -14.83 -3.78 8.36
CA LEU A 149 -15.95 -2.84 8.30
C LEU A 149 -17.10 -3.25 7.34
N GLY A 150 -16.98 -4.37 6.64
CA GLY A 150 -18.10 -4.96 5.91
C GLY A 150 -18.54 -4.19 4.66
N LEU A 151 -17.64 -3.43 4.01
CA LEU A 151 -17.97 -2.61 2.83
C LEU A 151 -18.79 -3.37 1.76
N GLU A 152 -18.42 -4.62 1.48
CA GLU A 152 -19.07 -5.45 0.46
C GLU A 152 -20.50 -5.89 0.84
N GLN A 153 -20.84 -5.91 2.14
CA GLN A 153 -22.17 -6.29 2.64
C GLN A 153 -23.20 -5.17 2.47
N THR A 154 -22.77 -3.96 2.12
CA THR A 154 -23.70 -2.82 1.93
C THR A 154 -24.49 -2.90 0.63
N HIS A 155 -24.07 -3.75 -0.32
CA HIS A 155 -24.65 -3.89 -1.66
C HIS A 155 -24.84 -2.55 -2.41
N MET A 156 -24.10 -1.50 -2.01
CA MET A 156 -24.22 -0.15 -2.54
C MET A 156 -23.64 -0.09 -3.96
N THR A 157 -24.49 0.14 -4.96
CA THR A 157 -24.10 0.18 -6.39
C THR A 157 -23.93 1.58 -6.94
N ALA A 158 -24.66 2.58 -6.41
CA ALA A 158 -24.61 3.96 -6.90
C ALA A 158 -23.21 4.58 -6.64
N PRO A 159 -22.45 5.01 -7.69
CA PRO A 159 -21.05 5.44 -7.55
C PRO A 159 -20.83 6.54 -6.52
N ASP A 160 -21.69 7.56 -6.48
CA ASP A 160 -21.57 8.68 -5.54
C ASP A 160 -21.82 8.24 -4.09
N ARG A 161 -22.78 7.34 -3.88
CA ARG A 161 -23.08 6.81 -2.54
C ARG A 161 -21.94 5.91 -2.07
N LEU A 162 -21.42 5.06 -2.95
CA LEU A 162 -20.27 4.20 -2.66
C LEU A 162 -19.03 5.04 -2.33
N SER A 163 -18.77 6.11 -3.08
CA SER A 163 -17.66 7.03 -2.83
C SER A 163 -17.75 7.71 -1.46
N ARG A 164 -18.95 8.18 -1.08
CA ARG A 164 -19.19 8.78 0.25
C ARG A 164 -19.03 7.77 1.39
N LEU A 165 -19.61 6.58 1.24
CA LEU A 165 -19.46 5.50 2.21
C LEU A 165 -17.99 5.12 2.38
N PHE A 166 -17.25 4.96 1.28
CA PHE A 166 -15.83 4.62 1.31
C PHE A 166 -15.03 5.68 2.08
N GLY A 167 -15.34 6.96 1.89
CA GLY A 167 -14.72 8.05 2.66
C GLY A 167 -14.98 7.95 4.17
N LEU A 168 -16.22 7.68 4.56
CA LEU A 168 -16.57 7.45 5.97
C LEU A 168 -15.80 6.26 6.55
N LEU A 169 -15.75 5.14 5.83
CA LEU A 169 -15.01 3.96 6.28
C LEU A 169 -13.51 4.23 6.38
N CYS A 170 -12.93 5.08 5.53
CA CYS A 170 -11.53 5.49 5.64
C CYS A 170 -11.27 6.29 6.93
N MET A 171 -12.19 7.16 7.33
CA MET A 171 -12.10 7.88 8.61
C MET A 171 -12.20 6.93 9.80
N VAL A 172 -13.19 6.01 9.78
CA VAL A 172 -13.34 4.98 10.82
C VAL A 172 -12.10 4.10 10.90
N LEU A 173 -11.53 3.74 9.75
CA LEU A 173 -10.31 2.94 9.68
C LEU A 173 -9.10 3.68 10.27
N ALA A 174 -8.96 4.98 9.99
CA ALA A 174 -7.92 5.81 10.61
C ALA A 174 -8.09 5.87 12.13
N TRP A 175 -9.33 6.00 12.61
CA TRP A 175 -9.64 5.99 14.03
C TRP A 175 -9.29 4.64 14.69
N MET A 176 -9.68 3.52 14.06
CA MET A 176 -9.32 2.18 14.49
C MET A 176 -7.80 2.00 14.58
N VAL A 177 -7.03 2.46 13.60
CA VAL A 177 -5.56 2.36 13.66
C VAL A 177 -5.02 3.20 14.82
N ARG A 178 -5.53 4.43 15.00
CA ARG A 178 -5.04 5.34 16.03
C ARG A 178 -5.26 4.79 17.45
N VAL A 179 -6.46 4.26 17.73
CA VAL A 179 -6.78 3.62 19.02
C VAL A 179 -5.96 2.36 19.22
N GLY A 180 -5.81 1.54 18.19
CA GLY A 180 -5.03 0.31 18.28
C GLY A 180 -3.54 0.54 18.49
N ASP A 181 -2.98 1.61 17.92
CA ASP A 181 -1.58 2.01 18.07
C ASP A 181 -1.32 2.54 19.49
N ASP A 182 -2.25 3.36 20.00
CA ASP A 182 -2.22 3.87 21.37
C ASP A 182 -2.25 2.75 22.42
N ALA A 183 -3.18 1.80 22.27
CA ALA A 183 -3.26 0.64 23.16
C ALA A 183 -1.99 -0.22 23.16
N GLN A 184 -1.23 -0.21 22.07
CA GLN A 184 0.02 -0.96 21.92
C GLN A 184 1.21 -0.31 22.61
N THR A 185 1.11 0.96 23.00
CA THR A 185 2.13 1.62 23.84
C THR A 185 2.17 1.02 25.24
N THR A 186 1.01 0.57 25.75
CA THR A 186 0.88 -0.04 27.07
C THR A 186 1.04 -1.55 27.02
N THR A 187 0.48 -2.23 26.02
CA THR A 187 0.53 -3.70 25.95
C THR A 187 0.64 -4.20 24.51
N LEU A 188 1.73 -4.90 24.21
CA LEU A 188 1.95 -5.48 22.89
C LEU A 188 1.11 -6.76 22.71
N PRO A 189 0.44 -6.94 21.55
CA PRO A 189 -0.29 -8.16 21.27
C PRO A 189 0.67 -9.37 21.17
N PRO A 190 0.21 -10.57 21.57
CA PRO A 190 1.01 -11.78 21.47
C PRO A 190 1.42 -12.08 20.03
N LEU A 191 2.55 -12.75 19.89
CA LEU A 191 3.07 -13.18 18.60
C LEU A 191 2.67 -14.63 18.32
N ASP A 192 2.39 -14.94 17.05
CA ASP A 192 2.26 -16.30 16.57
C ASP A 192 3.62 -16.97 16.38
N ASN A 193 3.61 -18.27 16.06
CA ASN A 193 4.83 -19.07 15.84
C ASN A 193 5.71 -18.56 14.68
N ARG A 194 5.20 -17.65 13.84
CA ARG A 194 5.92 -17.00 12.73
C ARG A 194 6.40 -15.60 13.10
N GLY A 195 6.31 -15.21 14.38
CA GLY A 195 6.70 -13.91 14.89
C GLY A 195 5.75 -12.76 14.50
N ARG A 196 4.54 -13.07 14.04
CA ARG A 196 3.53 -12.10 13.61
C ARG A 196 2.57 -11.79 14.74
N ARG A 197 2.05 -10.58 14.81
CA ARG A 197 1.04 -10.24 15.82
C ARG A 197 -0.24 -11.04 15.57
N PHE A 198 -0.75 -11.68 16.62
CA PHE A 198 -2.00 -12.45 16.56
C PHE A 198 -3.20 -11.57 16.16
N THR A 199 -3.17 -10.30 16.54
CA THR A 199 -4.19 -9.30 16.18
C THR A 199 -3.53 -8.10 15.50
N SER A 200 -4.11 -7.67 14.38
CA SER A 200 -3.66 -6.45 13.69
C SER A 200 -4.03 -5.20 14.50
N THR A 201 -3.24 -4.13 14.37
CA THR A 201 -3.51 -2.85 15.05
C THR A 201 -4.93 -2.34 14.80
N ALA A 202 -5.39 -2.36 13.55
CA ALA A 202 -6.75 -1.95 13.22
C ALA A 202 -7.83 -2.84 13.88
N ARG A 203 -7.62 -4.16 13.97
CA ARG A 203 -8.59 -5.07 14.62
C ARG A 203 -8.66 -4.85 16.14
N LEU A 204 -7.51 -4.60 16.78
CA LEU A 204 -7.47 -4.24 18.19
C LEU A 204 -8.25 -2.95 18.43
N GLY A 205 -7.97 -1.90 17.66
CA GLY A 205 -8.68 -0.63 17.79
C GLY A 205 -10.16 -0.73 17.46
N TRP A 206 -10.56 -1.55 16.49
CA TRP A 206 -11.98 -1.85 16.24
C TRP A 206 -12.66 -2.48 17.45
N LYS A 207 -12.02 -3.47 18.10
CA LYS A 207 -12.57 -4.12 19.30
C LYS A 207 -12.78 -3.11 20.42
N LEU A 208 -11.76 -2.30 20.71
CA LEU A 208 -11.79 -1.29 21.76
C LEU A 208 -12.84 -0.20 21.47
N LEU A 209 -12.85 0.32 20.24
CA LEU A 209 -13.82 1.34 19.82
C LEU A 209 -15.26 0.82 19.87
N SER A 210 -15.47 -0.42 19.41
CA SER A 210 -16.80 -1.06 19.47
C SER A 210 -17.28 -1.31 20.90
N GLN A 211 -16.35 -1.59 21.84
CA GLN A 211 -16.67 -1.70 23.26
C GLN A 211 -17.01 -0.33 23.86
N ALA A 212 -16.23 0.71 23.55
CA ALA A 212 -16.47 2.07 24.02
C ALA A 212 -17.85 2.59 23.57
N VAL A 213 -18.20 2.43 22.29
CA VAL A 213 -19.51 2.81 21.75
C VAL A 213 -20.68 2.10 22.45
N ARG A 214 -20.49 0.86 22.92
CA ARG A 214 -21.55 0.07 23.56
C ARG A 214 -21.68 0.27 25.06
N GLY A 215 -20.63 0.71 25.75
CA GLY A 215 -20.59 0.57 27.22
C GLY A 215 -19.86 1.65 28.00
N SER A 216 -19.20 2.63 27.37
CA SER A 216 -18.51 3.70 28.10
C SER A 216 -18.39 4.98 27.27
N LEU A 217 -19.23 5.97 27.58
CA LEU A 217 -19.19 7.28 26.93
C LEU A 217 -17.86 7.99 27.19
N ASP A 218 -17.29 7.90 28.40
CA ASP A 218 -16.02 8.54 28.74
C ASP A 218 -14.86 7.97 27.91
N THR A 219 -14.83 6.65 27.73
CA THR A 219 -13.83 6.00 26.87
C THR A 219 -14.04 6.37 25.41
N PHE A 220 -15.29 6.50 24.95
CA PHE A 220 -15.59 6.95 23.60
C PHE A 220 -15.05 8.37 23.35
N TRP A 221 -15.30 9.31 24.26
CA TRP A 221 -14.80 10.68 24.15
C TRP A 221 -13.27 10.74 24.20
N THR A 222 -12.64 9.93 25.06
CA THR A 222 -11.18 9.80 25.09
C THR A 222 -10.63 9.37 23.73
N TYR A 223 -11.23 8.35 23.11
CA TYR A 223 -10.84 7.90 21.77
C TYR A 223 -11.16 8.93 20.68
N LEU A 224 -12.22 9.72 20.83
CA LEU A 224 -12.55 10.78 19.87
C LEU A 224 -11.51 11.91 19.94
N GLU A 225 -11.10 12.32 21.13
CA GLU A 225 -10.01 13.30 21.28
C GLU A 225 -8.69 12.75 20.72
N LEU A 226 -8.40 11.47 20.96
CA LEU A 226 -7.25 10.81 20.38
C LEU A 226 -7.24 10.86 18.85
N PHE A 227 -8.40 10.70 18.20
CA PHE A 227 -8.54 10.76 16.75
C PHE A 227 -8.17 12.13 16.16
N LYS A 228 -8.37 13.21 16.92
CA LYS A 228 -8.01 14.58 16.50
C LYS A 228 -6.51 14.85 16.56
N THR A 229 -5.75 13.99 17.24
CA THR A 229 -4.28 14.12 17.35
C THR A 229 -3.57 13.54 16.13
N SER A 230 -2.34 14.02 15.88
CA SER A 230 -1.50 13.46 14.83
C SER A 230 -1.09 12.02 15.13
N PHE A 231 -0.89 11.22 14.08
CA PHE A 231 -0.26 9.91 14.23
C PHE A 231 1.17 10.07 14.75
N PRO A 232 1.64 9.20 15.66
CA PRO A 232 3.01 9.22 16.09
C PRO A 232 3.94 8.97 14.90
N ALA A 233 5.15 9.56 14.96
CA ALA A 233 6.16 9.29 13.95
C ALA A 233 6.46 7.79 13.91
N PRO A 234 6.65 7.17 12.73
CA PRO A 234 7.06 5.77 12.64
C PRO A 234 8.35 5.59 13.45
N SER A 235 8.31 4.77 14.50
CA SER A 235 9.51 4.49 15.29
C SER A 235 10.57 3.83 14.39
N ALA A 236 11.83 4.27 14.52
CA ALA A 236 12.96 3.79 13.72
C ALA A 236 13.35 2.31 14.00
N GLY A 237 12.50 1.53 14.66
CA GLY A 237 12.78 0.18 15.13
C GLY A 237 12.18 -0.92 14.25
N LYS A 238 13.06 -1.66 13.57
CA LYS A 238 12.86 -2.96 12.87
C LYS A 238 11.55 -3.07 12.08
N LEU A 239 11.65 -3.01 10.76
CA LEU A 239 10.58 -3.46 9.87
C LEU A 239 10.31 -4.95 10.10
N ARG A 240 9.29 -5.23 10.90
CA ARG A 240 8.73 -6.56 11.07
C ARG A 240 7.82 -6.85 9.90
N SER A 241 7.79 -8.12 9.48
CA SER A 241 7.12 -8.58 8.27
C SER A 241 5.69 -8.02 8.17
N ILE A 242 5.43 -7.26 7.11
CA ILE A 242 4.08 -6.92 6.71
C ILE A 242 3.51 -8.19 6.07
N SER A 243 2.86 -9.02 6.87
CA SER A 243 2.06 -10.14 6.39
C SER A 243 0.70 -10.04 7.05
N CYS A 244 -0.32 -9.84 6.23
CA CYS A 244 -1.62 -10.42 6.48
C CYS A 244 -1.54 -11.93 6.15
#